data_AF-A0A940Q5T8-F1
#
_entry.id   AF-A0A940Q5T8-F1
#
_cell.length_a   1.000
_cell.length_b   1.000
_cell.length_c   1.000
_cell.angle_alpha   90.00
_cell.angle_beta   90.00
_cell.angle_gamma   90.00
#
_symmetry.space_group_name_H-M   'P 1'
#
loop_
_entity.id
_entity.type
_entity.pdbx_description
1 polymer ?
#
loop_
_entity_poly.entity_id
_entity_poly.type
_entity_poly.pdbx_seq_one_letter_code
_entity_poly.pdbx_strand_id
1 'polypeptide(L)'
;ITGDLPTPVKYFNAEIKSEYDKVEKMAKKRMLSYLPEDLREHYRPLLGHTEEEKELWELVKAADKLSALIKCVEERQMGNTDFADAERATLDSIHEMDLPEAEEFLREFLPAYTTTLDKQTK
;
A
#
# COMPACT_ATOMS: atom_id res chain seq x y z
N ILE A 1 16.50 8.68 -3.69
CA ILE A 1 16.35 9.97 -2.96
C ILE A 1 15.20 9.89 -1.98
N THR A 2 14.11 9.16 -2.28
CA THR A 2 13.30 8.53 -1.24
C THR A 2 13.65 7.04 -1.18
N GLY A 3 13.75 6.49 0.03
CA GLY A 3 13.72 5.05 0.29
C GLY A 3 12.38 4.70 0.94
N ASP A 4 12.07 3.41 1.02
CA ASP A 4 10.90 2.97 1.78
C ASP A 4 11.09 3.33 3.26
N LEU A 5 10.01 3.79 3.88
CA LEU A 5 10.04 4.29 5.24
C LEU A 5 8.96 3.55 6.03
N PRO A 6 9.34 2.82 7.10
CA PRO A 6 8.37 2.02 7.83
C PRO A 6 7.19 2.88 8.28
N THR A 7 5.97 2.34 8.13
CA THR A 7 4.72 3.00 8.49
C THR A 7 4.77 3.71 9.85
N PRO A 8 5.29 3.11 10.94
CA PRO A 8 5.34 3.79 12.24
C PRO A 8 6.21 5.05 12.25
N VAL A 9 7.27 5.09 11.44
CA VAL A 9 8.17 6.25 11.35
C VAL A 9 7.55 7.33 10.46
N LYS A 10 6.91 6.94 9.34
CA LYS A 10 6.24 7.89 8.42
C LYS A 10 5.12 8.69 9.11
N TYR A 11 4.44 8.08 10.08
CA TYR A 11 3.30 8.68 10.80
C TYR A 11 3.61 9.05 12.26
N PHE A 12 4.89 9.08 12.67
CA PHE A 12 5.29 9.36 14.05
C PHE A 12 4.77 10.72 14.56
N ASN A 13 4.86 11.76 13.73
CA ASN A 13 4.23 13.05 14.01
C ASN A 13 3.93 13.83 12.71
N ALA A 14 3.14 14.89 12.83
CA ALA A 14 2.73 15.72 11.69
C ALA A 14 3.91 16.43 10.99
N GLU A 15 4.97 16.75 11.72
CA GLU A 15 6.15 17.43 11.19
C GLU A 15 6.96 16.50 10.28
N ILE A 16 7.28 15.29 10.75
CA ILE A 16 7.98 14.25 9.98
C ILE A 16 7.18 13.90 8.73
N LYS A 17 5.86 13.72 8.86
CA LYS A 17 5.00 13.44 7.72
C LYS A 17 5.08 14.57 6.69
N SER A 18 4.97 15.83 7.12
CA SER A 18 5.04 17.00 6.25
C SER A 18 6.39 17.12 5.53
N GLU A 19 7.49 16.90 6.24
CA GLU A 19 8.82 16.90 5.63
C GLU A 19 8.97 15.77 4.60
N TYR A 20 8.44 14.58 4.90
CA TYR A 20 8.45 13.47 3.95
C TYR A 20 7.62 13.77 2.69
N ASP A 21 6.42 14.34 2.85
CA ASP A 21 5.56 14.75 1.73
C ASP A 21 6.28 15.77 0.83
N LYS A 22 7.09 16.68 1.40
CA LYS A 22 7.93 17.61 0.61
C LYS A 22 8.99 16.86 -0.19
N VAL A 23 9.68 15.89 0.42
CA VAL A 23 10.70 15.08 -0.26
C VAL A 23 10.07 14.25 -1.38
N GLU A 24 8.92 13.61 -1.14
CA GLU A 24 8.16 12.89 -2.17
C GLU A 24 7.79 13.83 -3.34
N LYS A 25 7.29 15.03 -3.05
CA LYS A 25 6.91 16.02 -4.08
C LYS A 25 8.12 16.46 -4.92
N MET A 26 9.26 16.65 -4.29
CA MET A 26 10.52 16.95 -4.99
C MET A 26 10.96 15.79 -5.88
N ALA A 27 10.85 14.55 -5.39
CA ALA A 27 11.18 13.35 -6.15
C ALA A 27 10.27 13.21 -7.38
N LYS A 28 8.94 13.37 -7.22
CA LYS A 28 7.95 13.34 -8.30
C LYS A 28 8.26 14.39 -9.38
N LYS A 29 8.53 15.65 -8.97
CA LYS A 29 8.91 16.72 -9.92
C LYS A 29 10.20 16.39 -10.68
N ARG A 30 11.18 15.81 -9.98
CA ARG A 30 12.45 15.40 -10.59
C ARG A 30 12.26 14.24 -11.58
N MET A 31 11.42 13.25 -11.26
CA MET A 31 11.07 12.16 -12.17
C MET A 31 10.41 12.69 -13.45
N LEU A 32 9.43 13.60 -13.33
CA LEU A 32 8.80 14.23 -14.49
C LEU A 32 9.81 15.01 -15.35
N SER A 33 10.80 15.66 -14.74
CA SER A 33 11.82 16.40 -15.48
C SER A 33 12.72 15.53 -16.37
N TYR A 34 12.81 14.22 -16.07
CA TYR A 34 13.55 13.25 -16.87
C TYR A 34 12.79 12.77 -18.11
N LEU A 35 11.48 13.00 -18.17
CA LEU A 35 10.68 12.66 -19.34
C LEU A 35 10.84 13.71 -20.45
N PRO A 36 10.78 13.28 -21.73
CA PRO A 36 10.52 14.16 -22.87
C PRO A 36 9.30 15.06 -22.62
N GLU A 37 9.33 16.29 -23.16
CA GLU A 37 8.34 17.33 -22.85
C GLU A 37 6.90 16.92 -23.21
N ASP A 38 6.73 16.25 -24.34
CA ASP A 38 5.48 15.69 -24.85
C ASP A 38 4.89 14.58 -23.96
N LEU A 39 5.73 13.86 -23.21
CA LEU A 39 5.27 12.79 -22.31
C LEU A 39 4.93 13.29 -20.91
N ARG A 40 5.42 14.47 -20.50
CA ARG A 40 5.26 14.94 -19.10
C ARG A 40 3.80 15.11 -18.70
N GLU A 41 2.94 15.56 -19.60
CA GLU A 41 1.52 15.76 -19.30
C GLU A 41 0.79 14.43 -19.07
N HIS A 42 1.12 13.41 -19.84
CA HIS A 42 0.52 12.08 -19.71
C HIS A 42 0.91 11.35 -18.42
N TYR A 43 2.13 11.58 -17.91
CA TYR A 43 2.63 10.93 -16.68
C TYR A 43 2.40 11.74 -15.41
N ARG A 44 2.09 13.02 -15.53
CA ARG A 44 1.79 13.89 -14.37
C ARG A 44 0.66 13.36 -13.48
N PRO A 45 -0.51 12.93 -14.01
CA PRO A 45 -1.58 12.39 -13.16
C PRO A 45 -1.12 11.13 -12.42
N LEU A 46 -0.43 10.21 -13.11
CA LEU A 46 0.07 8.95 -12.54
C LEU A 46 1.04 9.12 -11.35
N LEU A 47 1.76 10.24 -11.27
CA LEU A 47 2.71 10.51 -10.19
C LEU A 47 2.13 11.43 -9.10
N GLY A 48 0.91 11.95 -9.28
CA GLY A 48 0.28 12.93 -8.39
C GLY A 48 -1.09 12.45 -7.90
N HIS A 49 -1.64 13.18 -6.93
CA HIS A 49 -3.06 13.04 -6.61
C HIS A 49 -3.84 14.03 -7.47
N THR A 50 -4.77 13.52 -8.25
CA THR A 50 -5.76 14.30 -9.01
C THR A 50 -7.14 13.97 -8.47
N GLU A 51 -8.10 14.89 -8.62
CA GLU A 51 -9.49 14.59 -8.21
C GLU A 51 -10.11 13.54 -9.12
N GLU A 52 -9.74 13.52 -10.41
CA GLU A 52 -10.24 12.52 -11.36
C GLU A 52 -9.82 11.08 -10.98
N GLU A 53 -8.65 10.89 -10.38
CA GLU A 53 -8.13 9.57 -10.00
C GLU A 53 -8.39 9.21 -8.53
N LYS A 54 -9.13 10.03 -7.78
CA LYS A 54 -9.30 9.86 -6.33
C LYS A 54 -9.79 8.45 -5.95
N GLU A 55 -10.81 7.96 -6.64
CA GLU A 55 -11.37 6.62 -6.42
C GLU A 55 -10.34 5.53 -6.71
N LEU A 56 -9.59 5.66 -7.82
CA LEU A 56 -8.51 4.73 -8.17
C LEU A 56 -7.42 4.74 -7.08
N TRP A 57 -7.08 5.90 -6.52
CA TRP A 57 -6.10 6.01 -5.44
C TRP A 57 -6.58 5.34 -4.15
N GLU A 58 -7.87 5.36 -3.84
CA GLU A 58 -8.45 4.64 -2.70
C GLU A 58 -8.32 3.13 -2.88
N LEU A 59 -8.64 2.62 -4.08
CA LEU A 59 -8.47 1.21 -4.43
C LEU A 59 -7.00 0.77 -4.40
N VAL A 60 -6.08 1.60 -4.92
CA VAL A 60 -4.63 1.31 -4.89
C VAL A 60 -4.11 1.27 -3.45
N LYS A 61 -4.59 2.15 -2.57
CA LYS A 61 -4.24 2.09 -1.14
C LYS A 61 -4.77 0.83 -0.46
N ALA A 62 -5.97 0.38 -0.83
CA ALA A 62 -6.51 -0.87 -0.32
C ALA A 62 -5.66 -2.06 -0.77
N ALA A 63 -5.28 -2.09 -2.05
CA ALA A 63 -4.41 -3.12 -2.61
C ALA A 63 -3.03 -3.16 -1.92
N ASP A 64 -2.43 -1.99 -1.64
CA ASP A 64 -1.16 -1.89 -0.91
C ASP A 64 -1.26 -2.52 0.49
N LYS A 65 -2.33 -2.20 1.24
CA LYS A 65 -2.58 -2.78 2.57
C LYS A 65 -2.87 -4.28 2.50
N LEU A 66 -3.64 -4.74 1.53
CA LEU A 66 -3.92 -6.17 1.34
C LEU A 66 -2.62 -6.93 1.03
N SER A 67 -1.73 -6.37 0.20
CA SER A 67 -0.41 -6.96 -0.06
C SER A 67 0.44 -7.03 1.22
N ALA A 68 0.41 -5.97 2.05
CA ALA A 68 1.10 -5.98 3.34
C ALA A 68 0.51 -7.03 4.30
N LEU A 69 -0.80 -7.19 4.34
CA LEU A 69 -1.49 -8.20 5.16
C LEU A 69 -1.10 -9.62 4.72
N ILE A 70 -1.14 -9.91 3.41
CA ILE A 70 -0.73 -11.20 2.86
C ILE A 70 0.70 -11.52 3.27
N LYS A 71 1.60 -10.54 3.18
CA LYS A 71 2.99 -10.73 3.60
C LYS A 71 3.09 -11.06 5.09
N CYS A 72 2.30 -10.42 5.95
CA CYS A 72 2.28 -10.76 7.38
C CYS A 72 1.81 -12.20 7.63
N VAL A 73 0.76 -12.65 6.92
CA VAL A 73 0.24 -14.02 7.00
C VAL A 73 1.30 -15.04 6.58
N GLU A 74 2.00 -14.79 5.47
CA GLU A 74 3.09 -15.66 4.98
C GLU A 74 4.23 -15.76 6.00
N GLU A 75 4.69 -14.64 6.56
CA GLU A 75 5.74 -14.62 7.58
C GLU A 75 5.33 -15.39 8.82
N ARG A 76 4.08 -15.22 9.30
CA ARG A 76 3.56 -15.97 10.43
C ARG A 76 3.50 -17.48 10.15
N GLN A 77 3.11 -17.88 8.95
CA GLN A 77 3.14 -19.30 8.55
C GLN A 77 4.55 -19.89 8.52
N MET A 78 5.56 -19.07 8.19
CA MET A 78 6.97 -19.44 8.26
C MET A 78 7.51 -19.45 9.71
N GLY A 79 6.67 -19.17 10.70
CA GLY A 79 7.01 -19.19 12.13
C GLY A 79 7.54 -17.85 12.66
N ASN A 80 7.50 -16.78 11.86
CA ASN A 80 7.94 -15.46 12.27
C ASN A 80 6.80 -14.72 12.99
N THR A 81 6.79 -14.78 14.32
CA THR A 81 5.74 -14.18 15.15
C THR A 81 5.83 -12.67 15.29
N ASP A 82 6.95 -12.04 14.88
CA ASP A 82 7.13 -10.59 14.95
C ASP A 82 6.12 -9.83 14.07
N PHE A 83 5.53 -10.52 13.09
CA PHE A 83 4.50 -9.97 12.20
C PHE A 83 3.08 -10.04 12.75
N ALA A 84 2.84 -10.68 13.91
CA ALA A 84 1.48 -10.84 14.43
C ALA A 84 0.79 -9.52 14.77
N ASP A 85 1.53 -8.55 15.33
CA ASP A 85 0.99 -7.23 15.62
C ASP A 85 0.79 -6.39 14.35
N ALA A 86 1.69 -6.53 13.37
CA ALA A 86 1.55 -5.89 12.06
C ALA A 86 0.37 -6.45 11.27
N GLU A 87 0.12 -7.76 11.32
CA GLU A 87 -1.05 -8.42 10.71
C GLU A 87 -2.34 -7.83 11.27
N ARG A 88 -2.48 -7.78 12.60
CA ARG A 88 -3.67 -7.23 13.27
C ARG A 88 -3.88 -5.75 12.92
N ALA A 89 -2.85 -4.92 13.08
CA ALA A 89 -2.95 -3.50 12.77
C ALA A 89 -3.27 -3.24 11.29
N THR A 90 -2.73 -4.04 10.38
CA THR A 90 -3.01 -3.91 8.94
C THR A 90 -4.44 -4.31 8.63
N LEU A 91 -4.93 -5.41 9.21
CA LEU A 91 -6.32 -5.86 9.06
C LEU A 91 -7.33 -4.81 9.57
N ASP A 92 -7.12 -4.30 10.78
CA ASP A 92 -7.96 -3.22 11.34
C ASP A 92 -7.97 -2.00 10.40
N SER A 93 -6.80 -1.63 9.88
CA SER A 93 -6.69 -0.50 8.95
C SER A 93 -7.33 -0.72 7.58
N ILE A 94 -7.60 -1.96 7.18
CA ILE A 94 -8.35 -2.29 5.95
C ILE A 94 -9.85 -2.15 6.24
N HIS A 95 -10.32 -2.67 7.38
CA HIS A 95 -11.72 -2.52 7.81
C HIS A 95 -12.12 -1.04 7.99
N GLU A 96 -11.21 -0.22 8.53
CA GLU A 96 -11.43 1.23 8.67
C GLU A 96 -11.58 1.98 7.34
N MET A 97 -11.17 1.38 6.20
CA MET A 97 -11.37 2.00 4.89
C MET A 97 -12.82 1.94 4.42
N ASP A 98 -13.64 1.04 4.98
CA ASP A 98 -15.06 0.84 4.63
C ASP A 98 -15.28 0.66 3.11
N LEU A 99 -14.40 -0.13 2.48
CA LEU A 99 -14.46 -0.42 1.04
C LEU A 99 -15.00 -1.83 0.78
N PRO A 100 -16.13 -1.97 0.05
CA PRO A 100 -16.74 -3.28 -0.17
C PRO A 100 -15.84 -4.23 -0.96
N GLU A 101 -15.04 -3.72 -1.89
CA GLU A 101 -14.09 -4.53 -2.67
C GLU A 101 -12.98 -5.11 -1.80
N ALA A 102 -12.52 -4.36 -0.79
CA ALA A 102 -11.49 -4.81 0.14
C ALA A 102 -12.05 -5.87 1.10
N GLU A 103 -13.26 -5.66 1.64
CA GLU A 103 -13.97 -6.64 2.47
C GLU A 103 -14.24 -7.94 1.73
N GLU A 104 -14.67 -7.85 0.47
CA GLU A 104 -14.89 -9.01 -0.38
C GLU A 104 -13.59 -9.79 -0.60
N PHE A 105 -12.46 -9.08 -0.78
CA PHE A 105 -11.17 -9.75 -0.91
C PHE A 105 -10.76 -10.49 0.36
N LEU A 106 -10.92 -9.85 1.53
CA LEU A 106 -10.66 -10.48 2.82
C LEU A 106 -11.50 -11.75 3.03
N ARG A 107 -12.75 -11.73 2.56
CA ARG A 107 -13.70 -12.83 2.72
C ARG A 107 -13.44 -13.99 1.76
N GLU A 108 -13.24 -13.70 0.48
CA GLU A 108 -13.16 -14.70 -0.59
C GLU A 108 -11.73 -15.18 -0.86
N PHE A 109 -10.74 -14.27 -0.86
CA PHE A 109 -9.40 -14.58 -1.35
C PHE A 109 -8.36 -14.77 -0.24
N LEU A 110 -8.44 -14.00 0.87
CA LEU A 110 -7.47 -14.10 1.96
C LEU A 110 -7.33 -15.53 2.55
N PRO A 111 -8.41 -16.33 2.72
CA PRO A 111 -8.29 -17.69 3.26
C PRO A 111 -7.37 -18.60 2.43
N ALA A 112 -7.28 -18.38 1.12
CA ALA A 112 -6.40 -19.16 0.25
C ALA A 112 -4.92 -18.97 0.62
N TYR A 113 -4.52 -17.76 1.04
CA TYR A 113 -3.16 -17.47 1.50
C TYR A 113 -2.82 -18.14 2.83
N THR A 114 -3.82 -18.55 3.61
CA THR A 114 -3.61 -19.33 4.84
C THR A 114 -3.40 -20.83 4.58
N THR A 115 -3.52 -21.26 3.32
CA THR A 115 -3.53 -22.66 2.91
C THR A 115 -2.23 -23.03 2.20
N THR A 116 -1.72 -24.25 2.44
CA THR A 116 -0.53 -24.76 1.75
C THR A 116 -0.83 -25.09 0.29
N LEU A 117 0.17 -25.01 -0.60
CA LEU A 117 0.03 -25.31 -2.04
C LEU A 117 -0.67 -26.67 -2.30
N ASP A 118 -0.33 -27.72 -1.53
CA ASP A 118 -0.95 -29.06 -1.67
C ASP A 118 -2.46 -29.10 -1.40
N LYS A 119 -2.99 -28.11 -0.67
CA LYS A 119 -4.41 -28.00 -0.32
C LYS A 119 -5.18 -27.09 -1.29
N GLN A 120 -4.49 -26.31 -2.14
CA GLN A 120 -5.12 -25.45 -3.15
C GLN A 120 -5.44 -26.20 -4.45
N THR A 121 -4.78 -27.34 -4.71
CA THR A 121 -4.95 -28.14 -5.95
C THR A 121 -6.05 -29.21 -5.87
N LYS A 122 -6.91 -29.20 -4.84
CA LYS A 122 -7.96 -30.21 -4.61
C LYS A 122 -9.36 -29.67 -4.84
#